data_AF-A0A932QEU1-F1
#
_entry.id   AF-A0A932QEU1-F1
#
_cell.length_a   1.000
_cell.length_b   1.000
_cell.length_c   1.000
_cell.angle_alpha   90.00
_cell.angle_beta   90.00
_cell.angle_gamma   90.00
#
_symmetry.space_group_name_H-M   'P 1'
#
loop_
_entity.id
_entity.type
_entity.pdbx_description
1 polymer ?
#
loop_
_entity_poly.entity_id
_entity_poly.type
_entity_poly.pdbx_seq_one_letter_code
_entity_poly.pdbx_strand_id
1 'polypeptide(L)'
;MPVTAKLSKLFYDRLGEQVANELVTWFNDVDATYRADLREMNELNFARFDAKVEQRFAQADAKWEQRFAQADAKLEQRFAEYDAKWERRFAQYEAKWEQRFALLEVRMAELETRLERRLGEQARWMFAAWLSLMIPLIGLWLRR
;
A
#
# COMPACT_ATOMS: atom_id res chain seq x y z
N MET A 1 -16.25 -53.05 25.14
CA MET A 1 -17.00 -54.26 25.49
C MET A 1 -16.40 -55.44 24.75
N PRO A 2 -16.02 -56.54 25.42
CA PRO A 2 -15.60 -57.76 24.73
C PRO A 2 -16.80 -58.32 23.96
N VAL A 3 -16.59 -58.73 22.71
CA VAL A 3 -17.59 -59.54 22.01
C VAL A 3 -17.36 -60.95 22.52
N THR A 4 -18.27 -61.48 23.34
CA THR A 4 -18.16 -62.88 23.75
C THR A 4 -18.49 -63.73 22.53
N ALA A 5 -17.47 -64.20 21.81
CA ALA A 5 -17.69 -65.20 20.78
C ALA A 5 -18.32 -66.43 21.44
N LYS A 6 -19.48 -66.86 20.93
CA LYS A 6 -20.14 -68.09 21.38
C LYS A 6 -20.24 -69.04 20.21
N LEU A 7 -19.74 -70.25 20.40
CA LEU A 7 -19.86 -71.33 19.42
C LEU A 7 -21.22 -72.03 19.58
N SER A 8 -21.67 -72.73 18.54
CA SER A 8 -22.96 -73.42 18.58
C SER A 8 -22.90 -74.66 19.48
N LYS A 9 -24.03 -75.03 20.10
CA LYS A 9 -24.11 -76.21 20.99
C LYS A 9 -23.62 -77.50 20.31
N LEU A 10 -23.95 -77.67 19.02
CA LEU A 10 -23.51 -78.80 18.20
C LEU A 10 -21.97 -78.88 18.08
N PHE A 11 -21.28 -77.74 18.17
CA PHE A 11 -19.82 -77.66 18.13
C PHE A 11 -19.20 -78.16 19.44
N TYR A 12 -19.79 -77.76 20.58
CA TYR A 12 -19.42 -78.28 21.91
C TYR A 12 -19.66 -79.79 22.01
N ASP A 13 -20.81 -80.28 21.53
CA ASP A 13 -21.17 -81.70 21.58
C ASP A 13 -20.23 -82.58 20.72
N ARG A 14 -19.67 -82.04 19.62
CA ARG A 14 -18.76 -82.78 18.73
C ARG A 14 -17.29 -82.70 19.11
N LEU A 15 -16.80 -81.55 19.56
CA LEU A 15 -15.37 -81.31 19.81
C LEU A 15 -15.00 -81.38 21.29
N GLY A 16 -16.00 -81.41 22.17
CA GLY A 16 -15.82 -81.39 23.61
C GLY A 16 -15.73 -79.97 24.16
N GLU A 17 -16.13 -79.82 25.42
CA GLU A 17 -16.23 -78.52 26.10
C GLU A 17 -14.87 -77.81 26.21
N GLN A 18 -13.81 -78.56 26.46
CA GLN A 18 -12.46 -78.04 26.64
C GLN A 18 -11.92 -77.37 25.37
N VAL A 19 -11.95 -78.09 24.24
CA VAL A 19 -11.45 -77.59 22.96
C VAL A 19 -12.27 -76.39 22.46
N ALA A 20 -13.59 -76.43 22.63
CA ALA A 20 -14.45 -75.31 22.25
C ALA A 20 -14.19 -74.05 23.09
N ASN A 21 -13.93 -74.18 24.39
CA ASN A 21 -13.59 -73.05 25.26
C ASN A 21 -12.20 -72.46 24.96
N GLU A 22 -11.20 -73.29 24.66
CA GLU A 22 -9.88 -72.82 24.22
C GLU A 22 -9.98 -72.00 22.92
N LEU A 23 -10.79 -72.45 21.96
CA LEU A 23 -10.97 -71.76 20.68
C LEU A 23 -11.71 -70.42 20.85
N VAL A 24 -12.71 -70.35 21.73
CA VAL A 24 -13.38 -69.09 22.09
C VAL A 24 -12.41 -68.12 22.75
N THR A 25 -11.57 -68.61 23.67
CA THR A 25 -10.57 -67.79 24.38
C THR A 25 -9.58 -67.20 23.38
N TRP A 26 -9.02 -68.05 22.51
CA TRP A 26 -8.12 -67.62 21.45
C TRP A 26 -8.75 -66.58 20.52
N PHE A 27 -10.00 -66.77 20.11
CA PHE A 27 -10.71 -65.79 19.26
C PHE A 27 -10.88 -64.44 19.95
N ASN A 28 -11.25 -64.44 21.24
CA ASN A 28 -11.40 -63.21 22.00
C ASN A 28 -10.06 -62.48 22.20
N ASP A 29 -8.97 -63.22 22.41
CA ASP A 29 -7.61 -62.64 22.53
C ASP A 29 -7.15 -62.02 21.22
N VAL A 30 -7.43 -62.69 20.09
CA VAL A 30 -7.13 -62.16 18.74
C VAL A 30 -7.96 -60.90 18.44
N ASP A 31 -9.28 -60.89 18.73
CA ASP A 31 -10.13 -59.69 18.55
C ASP A 31 -9.66 -58.54 19.45
N ALA A 32 -9.28 -58.82 20.69
CA ALA A 32 -8.75 -57.81 21.61
C ALA A 32 -7.44 -57.21 21.09
N THR A 33 -6.51 -58.05 20.62
CA THR A 33 -5.23 -57.61 20.05
C THR A 33 -5.45 -56.77 18.79
N TYR A 34 -6.26 -57.25 17.85
CA TYR A 34 -6.51 -56.53 16.60
C TYR A 34 -7.18 -55.16 16.83
N ARG A 35 -8.10 -55.07 17.79
CA ARG A 35 -8.72 -53.79 18.18
C ARG A 35 -7.72 -52.85 18.83
N ALA A 36 -6.78 -53.36 19.62
CA ALA A 36 -5.71 -52.57 20.21
C ALA A 36 -4.79 -52.02 19.13
N ASP A 37 -4.32 -52.87 18.21
CA ASP A 37 -3.45 -52.49 17.09
C ASP A 37 -4.13 -51.46 16.18
N LEU A 38 -5.41 -51.65 15.87
CA LEU A 38 -6.18 -50.69 15.07
C LEU A 38 -6.30 -49.33 15.77
N ARG A 39 -6.53 -49.32 17.09
CA ARG A 39 -6.57 -48.07 17.87
C ARG A 39 -5.23 -47.37 17.88
N GLU A 40 -4.15 -48.10 18.16
CA GLU A 40 -2.80 -47.54 18.17
C GLU A 40 -2.43 -46.95 16.80
N MET A 41 -2.67 -47.70 15.72
CA MET A 41 -2.42 -47.22 14.37
C MET A 41 -3.28 -45.99 14.04
N ASN A 42 -4.54 -45.96 14.49
CA ASN A 42 -5.43 -44.84 14.29
C ASN A 42 -4.94 -43.58 15.03
N GLU A 43 -4.55 -43.73 16.31
CA GLU A 43 -3.98 -42.66 17.13
C GLU A 43 -2.68 -42.11 16.52
N LEU A 44 -1.77 -42.97 16.09
CA LEU A 44 -0.53 -42.57 15.42
C LEU A 44 -0.81 -41.82 14.11
N ASN A 45 -1.78 -42.29 13.32
CA ASN A 45 -2.14 -41.64 12.07
C ASN A 45 -2.79 -40.28 12.31
N PHE A 46 -3.67 -40.15 13.32
CA PHE A 46 -4.25 -38.87 13.69
C PHE A 46 -3.21 -37.89 14.21
N ALA A 47 -2.29 -38.33 15.08
CA ALA A 47 -1.20 -37.49 15.56
C ALA A 47 -0.31 -36.97 14.41
N ARG A 48 0.02 -37.84 13.45
CA ARG A 48 0.78 -37.44 12.24
C ARG A 48 0.00 -36.49 11.34
N PHE A 49 -1.30 -36.73 11.19
CA PHE A 49 -2.16 -35.86 10.40
C PHE A 49 -2.24 -34.47 11.02
N ASP A 50 -2.49 -34.39 12.33
CA ASP A 50 -2.60 -33.16 13.09
C ASP A 50 -1.29 -32.35 13.00
N ALA A 51 -0.14 -32.99 13.25
CA ALA A 51 1.16 -32.35 13.11
C ALA A 51 1.42 -31.80 11.70
N LYS A 52 0.97 -32.51 10.65
CA LYS A 52 1.13 -32.07 9.26
C LYS A 52 0.20 -30.91 8.92
N VAL A 53 -1.01 -30.89 9.48
CA VAL A 53 -1.95 -29.78 9.32
C VAL A 53 -1.39 -28.53 10.01
N GLU A 54 -0.96 -28.66 11.26
CA GLU A 54 -0.35 -27.57 12.03
C GLU A 54 0.87 -26.98 11.29
N GLN A 55 1.77 -27.84 10.79
CA GLN A 55 2.92 -27.41 9.99
C GLN A 55 2.50 -26.61 8.75
N ARG A 56 1.44 -27.04 8.04
CA ARG A 56 0.97 -26.35 6.84
C ARG A 56 0.32 -25.02 7.16
N PHE A 57 -0.41 -24.91 8.28
CA PHE A 57 -0.96 -23.65 8.75
C PHE A 57 0.16 -22.67 9.12
N ALA A 58 1.13 -23.09 9.92
CA ALA A 58 2.28 -22.26 10.26
C ALA A 58 3.06 -21.76 9.02
N GLN A 59 3.24 -22.62 8.01
CA GLN A 59 3.85 -22.21 6.74
C GLN A 59 2.98 -21.22 5.95
N ALA A 60 1.66 -21.40 5.96
CA ALA A 60 0.74 -20.49 5.29
C ALA A 60 0.76 -19.11 5.97
N ASP A 61 0.73 -19.07 7.31
CA ASP A 61 0.78 -17.84 8.09
C ASP A 61 2.09 -17.08 7.84
N ALA A 62 3.23 -17.76 7.93
CA ALA A 62 4.53 -17.15 7.64
C ALA A 62 4.60 -16.57 6.21
N LYS A 63 4.03 -17.28 5.22
CA LYS A 63 3.97 -16.81 3.83
C LYS A 63 3.05 -15.61 3.67
N TRP A 64 1.94 -15.56 4.39
CA TRP A 64 1.04 -14.42 4.40
C TRP A 64 1.69 -13.20 5.03
N GLU A 65 2.30 -13.37 6.20
CA GLU A 65 3.04 -12.31 6.89
C GLU A 65 4.15 -11.72 6.00
N GLN A 66 4.92 -12.58 5.34
CA GLN A 66 5.93 -12.14 4.38
C GLN A 66 5.34 -11.32 3.22
N ARG A 67 4.19 -11.74 2.67
CA ARG A 67 3.51 -11.04 1.57
C ARG A 67 2.97 -9.69 2.01
N PHE A 68 2.41 -9.61 3.21
CA PHE A 68 1.93 -8.34 3.77
C PHE A 68 3.09 -7.38 4.00
N ALA A 69 4.17 -7.81 4.63
CA ALA A 69 5.37 -6.98 4.81
C ALA A 69 5.95 -6.47 3.48
N GLN A 70 5.97 -7.31 2.44
CA GLN A 70 6.39 -6.88 1.10
C GLN A 70 5.43 -5.88 0.46
N ALA A 71 4.12 -6.06 0.65
CA ALA A 71 3.11 -5.14 0.15
C ALA A 71 3.21 -3.77 0.82
N ASP A 72 3.38 -3.74 2.15
CA ASP A 72 3.56 -2.52 2.93
C ASP A 72 4.82 -1.78 2.50
N ALA A 73 5.95 -2.47 2.40
CA ALA A 73 7.20 -1.87 1.92
C ALA A 73 7.07 -1.26 0.51
N LYS A 74 6.33 -1.94 -0.38
CA LYS A 74 6.10 -1.45 -1.75
C LYS A 74 5.15 -0.25 -1.78
N LEU A 75 4.16 -0.20 -0.90
CA LEU A 75 3.27 0.95 -0.75
C LEU A 75 4.05 2.14 -0.23
N GLU A 76 4.83 1.96 0.83
CA GLU A 76 5.68 3.00 1.41
C GLU A 76 6.64 3.61 0.37
N GLN A 77 7.32 2.75 -0.39
CA GLN A 77 8.20 3.19 -1.49
C GLN A 77 7.45 4.03 -2.52
N ARG A 78 6.26 3.59 -2.94
CA ARG A 78 5.45 4.33 -3.93
C ARG A 78 4.99 5.68 -3.39
N PHE A 79 4.60 5.76 -2.13
CA PHE A 79 4.25 7.04 -1.50
C PHE A 79 5.44 7.98 -1.47
N ALA A 80 6.61 7.51 -1.04
CA ALA A 80 7.84 8.32 -1.05
C ALA A 80 8.21 8.80 -2.48
N GLU A 81 8.06 7.95 -3.49
CA GLU A 81 8.28 8.33 -4.89
C GLU A 81 7.28 9.40 -5.37
N TYR A 82 6.01 9.30 -4.96
CA TYR A 82 4.99 10.29 -5.29
C TYR A 82 5.26 11.63 -4.61
N ASP A 83 5.63 11.62 -3.32
CA ASP A 83 5.96 12.84 -2.57
C ASP A 83 7.15 13.55 -3.19
N ALA A 84 8.24 12.83 -3.48
CA ALA A 84 9.41 13.41 -4.13
C ALA A 84 9.09 13.98 -5.53
N LYS A 85 8.19 13.33 -6.28
CA LYS A 85 7.74 13.82 -7.59
C LYS A 85 6.90 15.08 -7.47
N TRP A 86 6.01 15.15 -6.46
CA TRP A 86 5.20 16.32 -6.19
C TRP A 86 6.06 17.50 -5.76
N GLU A 87 6.97 17.30 -4.82
CA GLU A 87 7.90 18.31 -4.34
C GLU A 87 8.72 18.91 -5.51
N ARG A 88 9.27 18.04 -6.38
CA ARG A 88 9.97 18.49 -7.60
C ARG A 88 9.07 19.32 -8.52
N ARG A 89 7.82 18.91 -8.73
CA ARG A 89 6.88 19.66 -9.58
C ARG A 89 6.53 21.01 -8.97
N PHE A 90 6.28 21.06 -7.67
CA PHE A 90 6.00 22.30 -6.95
C PHE A 90 7.18 23.26 -7.04
N ALA A 91 8.40 22.81 -6.76
CA ALA A 91 9.60 23.63 -6.90
C ALA A 91 9.78 24.17 -8.33
N GLN A 92 9.48 23.36 -9.35
CA GLN A 92 9.50 23.83 -10.75
C GLN A 92 8.42 24.87 -11.06
N TYR A 93 7.22 24.73 -10.48
CA TYR A 93 6.17 25.73 -10.63
C TYR A 93 6.54 27.03 -9.94
N GLU A 94 7.06 26.95 -8.72
CA GLU A 94 7.50 28.10 -7.93
C GLU A 94 8.59 28.89 -8.68
N ALA A 95 9.62 28.21 -9.18
CA ALA A 95 10.68 28.85 -9.98
C ALA A 95 10.14 29.51 -11.27
N LYS A 96 9.18 28.88 -11.95
CA LYS A 96 8.54 29.48 -13.14
C LYS A 96 7.70 30.71 -12.78
N TRP A 97 7.02 30.67 -11.65
CA TRP A 97 6.24 31.80 -11.16
C TRP A 97 7.15 32.96 -10.80
N GLU A 98 8.20 32.71 -10.04
CA GLU A 98 9.20 33.70 -9.66
C GLU A 98 9.84 34.35 -10.89
N GLN A 99 10.22 33.55 -11.90
CA GLN A 99 10.74 34.07 -13.17
C GLN A 99 9.72 34.97 -13.91
N ARG A 100 8.44 34.58 -13.94
CA ARG A 100 7.38 35.37 -14.60
C ARG A 100 7.12 36.68 -13.85
N PHE A 101 7.13 36.66 -12.52
CA PHE A 101 6.97 37.85 -11.69
C PHE A 101 8.15 38.81 -11.89
N ALA A 102 9.38 38.33 -11.83
CA ALA A 102 10.56 39.15 -12.10
C ALA A 102 10.51 39.78 -13.51
N LEU A 103 10.07 39.02 -14.52
CA LEU A 103 9.88 39.56 -15.87
C LEU A 103 8.79 40.65 -15.92
N LEU A 104 7.69 40.47 -15.18
CA LEU A 104 6.63 41.47 -15.09
C LEU A 104 7.11 42.75 -14.40
N GLU A 105 7.86 42.64 -13.31
CA GLU A 105 8.46 43.78 -12.61
C GLU A 105 9.36 44.59 -13.52
N VAL A 106 10.24 43.93 -14.29
CA VAL A 106 11.10 44.59 -15.28
C VAL A 106 10.28 45.31 -16.34
N ARG A 107 9.22 44.69 -16.87
CA ARG A 107 8.34 45.32 -17.86
C ARG A 107 7.59 46.51 -17.29
N MET A 108 7.15 46.45 -16.04
CA MET A 108 6.48 47.57 -15.37
C MET A 108 7.44 48.74 -15.17
N ALA A 109 8.66 48.50 -14.70
CA ALA A 109 9.68 49.54 -14.58
C ALA A 109 10.03 50.16 -15.95
N GLU A 110 10.08 49.35 -17.02
CA GLU A 110 10.28 49.86 -18.37
C GLU A 110 9.09 50.72 -18.86
N LEU A 111 7.85 50.35 -18.52
CA LEU A 111 6.67 51.15 -18.85
C LEU A 111 6.65 52.47 -18.09
N GLU A 112 6.96 52.46 -16.79
CA GLU A 112 7.07 53.66 -15.96
C GLU A 112 8.11 54.63 -16.54
N THR A 113 9.32 54.15 -16.83
CA THR A 113 10.38 54.98 -17.42
C THR A 113 10.01 55.52 -18.81
N ARG A 114 9.35 54.71 -19.65
CA ARG A 114 8.82 55.16 -20.96
C ARG A 114 7.74 56.24 -20.80
N LEU A 115 6.86 56.10 -19.82
CA LEU A 115 5.81 57.08 -19.53
C LEU A 115 6.41 58.39 -19.02
N GLU A 116 7.31 58.33 -18.03
CA GLU A 116 8.02 59.50 -17.51
C GLU A 116 8.75 60.25 -18.63
N ARG A 117 9.45 59.52 -19.51
CA ARG A 117 10.14 60.12 -20.65
C ARG A 117 9.18 60.80 -21.62
N ARG A 118 8.08 60.13 -22.00
CA ARG A 118 7.07 60.73 -22.90
C ARG A 118 6.41 61.95 -22.29
N LEU A 119 6.02 61.88 -21.01
CA LEU A 119 5.41 63.00 -20.30
C LEU A 119 6.40 64.15 -20.15
N GLY A 120 7.67 63.88 -19.84
CA GLY A 120 8.72 64.89 -19.76
C GLY A 120 9.00 65.55 -21.11
N GLU A 121 9.08 64.78 -22.19
CA GLU A 121 9.23 65.30 -23.56
C GLU A 121 8.01 66.14 -23.98
N GLN A 122 6.78 65.66 -23.73
CA GLN A 122 5.55 66.41 -23.99
C GLN A 122 5.50 67.71 -23.19
N ALA A 123 5.82 67.68 -21.89
CA ALA A 123 5.85 68.86 -21.05
C ALA A 123 6.86 69.89 -21.57
N ARG A 124 8.08 69.47 -21.94
CA ARG A 124 9.11 70.35 -22.53
C ARG A 124 8.60 71.03 -23.81
N TRP A 125 8.02 70.26 -24.73
CA TRP A 125 7.49 70.82 -25.98
C TRP A 125 6.29 71.72 -25.75
N MET A 126 5.41 71.37 -24.81
CA MET A 126 4.29 72.20 -24.40
C MET A 126 4.80 73.54 -23.86
N PHE A 127 5.76 73.55 -22.91
CA PHE A 127 6.35 74.79 -22.40
C PHE A 127 7.06 75.61 -23.49
N ALA A 128 7.80 74.97 -24.40
CA ALA A 128 8.43 75.66 -25.52
C ALA A 128 7.39 76.33 -26.44
N ALA A 129 6.28 75.64 -26.73
CA ALA A 129 5.17 76.19 -27.50
C ALA A 129 4.45 77.33 -26.76
N TRP A 130 4.24 77.21 -25.45
CA TRP A 130 3.68 78.30 -24.64
C TRP A 130 4.60 79.53 -24.62
N LEU A 131 5.91 79.34 -24.45
CA LEU A 131 6.88 80.44 -24.45
C LEU A 131 6.93 81.18 -25.79
N SER A 132 6.85 80.46 -26.92
CA SER A 132 6.85 81.10 -28.25
C SER A 132 5.61 81.96 -28.49
N LEU A 133 4.45 81.56 -27.97
CA LEU A 133 3.21 82.36 -28.01
C LEU A 133 3.25 83.56 -27.05
N MET A 134 3.93 83.45 -25.90
CA MET A 134 4.01 84.51 -24.90
C MET A 134 4.96 85.65 -25.29
N ILE A 135 6.06 85.37 -25.99
CA ILE A 135 7.03 86.39 -26.46
C ILE A 135 6.36 87.58 -27.18
N PRO A 136 5.49 87.40 -28.19
CA PRO A 136 4.84 88.51 -28.87
C PRO A 136 3.78 89.21 -27.99
N LEU A 137 3.07 88.50 -27.11
CA LEU A 137 2.08 89.09 -26.20
C LEU A 137 2.75 90.04 -25.19
N ILE A 138 3.89 89.64 -24.63
CA ILE A 138 4.70 90.47 -23.73
C ILE A 138 5.23 91.71 -24.47
N GLY A 139 5.73 91.54 -25.69
CA GLY A 139 6.20 92.67 -26.52
C GLY A 139 5.10 93.69 -26.85
N LEU A 140 3.85 93.24 -27.00
CA LEU A 140 2.71 94.12 -27.24
C LEU A 140 2.26 94.88 -25.97
N TRP A 141 2.42 94.28 -24.80
CA TRP A 141 2.12 94.91 -23.51
C TRP A 141 3.16 95.96 -23.11
N LEU A 142 4.44 95.75 -23.41
CA LEU A 142 5.54 96.70 -23.17
C LEU A 142 5.53 97.93 -24.07
N ARG A 143 4.81 97.87 -25.21
CA ARG A 143 4.73 98.96 -26.19
C ARG A 143 3.53 99.89 -25.94
N ARG A 144 2.70 99.60 -24.94
CA ARG A 144 1.51 100.36 -24.56
C ARG A 144 1.78 101.14 -23.28
#